data_AF-A0A819D9A3-F1
#
_entry.id   AF-A0A819D9A3-F1
#
_cell.length_a   1.000
_cell.length_b   1.000
_cell.length_c   1.000
_cell.angle_alpha   90.00
_cell.angle_beta   90.00
_cell.angle_gamma   90.00
#
_symmetry.space_group_name_H-M   'P 1'
#
loop_
_entity.id
_entity.type
_entity.pdbx_description
1 polymer ?
#
loop_
_entity_poly.entity_id
_entity_poly.type
_entity_poly.pdbx_seq_one_letter_code
_entity_poly.pdbx_strand_id
1 'polypeptide(L)'
;MNDLEIVYKLRKRINNLENKLKSLTCENVHGNPDMNRRIIARINKIEARIIKLKGIHNDKIYQVYSGSINRPKTVSIISEIEMKIIEIDIGDNITTLKMIPMSFKLDDKKRALKDIIYPTDGTDRNLINILARYRTIINKSKDFRREPFQVRTNSTETLIILLDAFVRQYEGELSFTNEDLYFSDSTRYIASGIANLGSLHLLAANYILTAKFSIKINLNYDRELTRSSSIMKNFILDLNKSIANVLHCKNDFIRISSIEKIDNKHGMIQVNFGLTTPDKNQTESLARHFQNLVRRTDFRNDKILRSIQSDRYQYELIPILSYLQLSSKDFDINSNYDYTQTDLSKQVQCGNYPYYLPIGWFRHAINLNNKYSDNLFWLTTRNINDEWPIAFHGTHSPTLTNITQSTPLFNSIKTDSMNNEDIHQITKVDSGSAIYVLTHCNDGADAYTTPFTILNGDNNETFKLVFQCRVRPNSFTIYNGLNDLGQLWQITDPQAIRPYGLLLKRETILF
;
A
#
# COMPACT_ATOMS: atom_id res chain seq x y z
N MET A 1 -26.94 -2.51 30.12
CA MET A 1 -26.82 -2.58 28.66
C MET A 1 -25.87 -1.47 28.26
N ASN A 2 -24.76 -1.75 27.57
CA ASN A 2 -23.76 -0.74 27.20
C ASN A 2 -24.45 0.37 26.39
N ASP A 3 -24.22 1.66 26.68
CA ASP A 3 -24.90 2.75 25.98
C ASP A 3 -24.69 2.69 24.45
N LEU A 4 -23.55 2.13 24.01
CA LEU A 4 -23.26 1.84 22.60
C LEU A 4 -24.20 0.75 22.03
N GLU A 5 -24.54 -0.27 22.82
CA GLU A 5 -25.47 -1.34 22.45
C GLU A 5 -26.90 -0.79 22.25
N ILE A 6 -27.28 0.23 23.02
CA ILE A 6 -28.56 0.94 22.85
C ILE A 6 -28.57 1.70 21.52
N VAL A 7 -27.47 2.38 21.16
CA VAL A 7 -27.32 3.06 19.86
C VAL A 7 -27.46 2.05 18.71
N TYR A 8 -26.78 0.91 18.77
CA TYR A 8 -26.89 -0.13 17.73
C TYR A 8 -28.30 -0.71 17.61
N LYS A 9 -28.99 -0.96 18.74
CA LYS A 9 -30.38 -1.45 18.74
C LYS A 9 -31.34 -0.42 18.13
N LEU A 10 -31.15 0.86 18.44
CA LEU A 10 -31.93 1.94 17.84
C LEU A 10 -31.70 2.02 16.33
N ARG A 11 -30.45 1.91 15.86
CA ARG A 11 -30.13 1.93 14.42
C ARG A 11 -30.76 0.76 13.67
N LYS A 12 -30.66 -0.45 14.21
CA LYS A 12 -31.30 -1.65 13.63
C LYS A 12 -32.82 -1.46 13.53
N ARG A 13 -33.43 -0.86 14.54
CA ARG A 13 -34.88 -0.58 14.56
C ARG A 13 -35.30 0.49 13.54
N ILE A 14 -34.48 1.53 13.35
CA ILE A 14 -34.68 2.55 12.31
C ILE A 14 -34.63 1.91 10.93
N ASN A 15 -33.60 1.14 10.62
CA ASN A 15 -33.45 0.47 9.32
C ASN A 15 -34.64 -0.46 9.02
N ASN A 16 -35.13 -1.21 10.00
CA ASN A 16 -36.31 -2.08 9.83
C ASN A 16 -37.58 -1.28 9.48
N LEU A 17 -37.75 -0.10 10.08
CA LEU A 17 -38.90 0.77 9.78
C LEU A 17 -38.76 1.44 8.42
N GLU A 18 -37.56 1.85 8.01
CA GLU A 18 -37.28 2.40 6.68
C GLU A 18 -37.57 1.37 5.57
N ASN A 19 -37.20 0.10 5.79
CA ASN A 19 -37.54 -0.99 4.87
C ASN A 19 -39.06 -1.22 4.79
N LYS A 20 -39.76 -1.17 5.93
CA LYS A 20 -41.22 -1.30 5.98
C LYS A 20 -41.92 -0.13 5.29
N LEU A 21 -41.41 1.09 5.47
CA LEU A 21 -41.88 2.29 4.78
C LEU A 21 -41.77 2.11 3.27
N LYS A 22 -40.60 1.64 2.79
CA LYS A 22 -40.37 1.38 1.37
C LYS A 22 -41.38 0.38 0.77
N SER A 23 -41.68 -0.71 1.49
CA SER A 23 -42.71 -1.68 1.06
C SER A 23 -44.10 -1.04 0.92
N LEU A 24 -44.52 -0.26 1.93
CA LEU A 24 -45.84 0.38 1.94
C LEU A 24 -45.96 1.47 0.88
N THR A 25 -44.88 2.20 0.60
CA THR A 25 -44.86 3.19 -0.48
C THR A 25 -45.04 2.52 -1.85
N CYS A 26 -44.45 1.34 -2.06
CA CYS A 26 -44.66 0.55 -3.29
C CYS A 26 -46.11 0.04 -3.40
N GLU A 27 -46.70 -0.43 -2.30
CA GLU A 27 -48.10 -0.87 -2.27
C GLU A 27 -49.10 0.27 -2.57
N ASN A 28 -48.79 1.50 -2.15
CA ASN A 28 -49.63 2.68 -2.36
C ASN A 28 -49.76 3.10 -3.84
N VAL A 29 -48.82 2.70 -4.71
CA VAL A 29 -48.82 3.07 -6.13
C VAL A 29 -49.91 2.33 -6.93
N HIS A 30 -50.45 1.24 -6.40
CA HIS A 30 -51.33 0.31 -7.14
C HIS A 30 -52.73 0.13 -6.52
N GLY A 31 -53.10 0.90 -5.50
CA GLY A 31 -54.35 0.72 -4.74
C GLY A 31 -55.53 1.60 -5.17
N ASN A 32 -56.76 1.13 -4.89
CA ASN A 32 -58.00 1.91 -4.95
C ASN A 32 -57.94 3.11 -3.96
N PRO A 33 -58.51 4.29 -4.29
CA PRO A 33 -58.48 5.50 -3.45
C PRO A 33 -58.77 5.32 -1.95
N ASP A 34 -59.68 4.43 -1.55
CA ASP A 34 -59.95 4.18 -0.12
C ASP A 34 -58.86 3.33 0.56
N MET A 35 -58.26 2.39 -0.18
CA MET A 35 -57.10 1.63 0.30
C MET A 35 -55.90 2.58 0.48
N ASN A 36 -55.74 3.55 -0.44
CA ASN A 36 -54.67 4.55 -0.40
C ASN A 36 -54.75 5.43 0.85
N ARG A 37 -55.95 5.85 1.30
CA ARG A 37 -56.08 6.61 2.56
C ARG A 37 -55.55 5.86 3.77
N ARG A 38 -55.84 4.56 3.89
CA ARG A 38 -55.35 3.73 5.01
C ARG A 38 -53.84 3.48 4.91
N ILE A 39 -53.30 3.32 3.71
CA ILE A 39 -51.86 3.15 3.48
C ILE A 39 -51.12 4.45 3.79
N ILE A 40 -51.61 5.61 3.33
CA ILE A 40 -51.05 6.94 3.64
C ILE A 40 -51.01 7.17 5.16
N ALA A 41 -52.08 6.86 5.89
CA ALA A 41 -52.09 6.98 7.35
C ALA A 41 -51.02 6.09 8.03
N ARG A 42 -50.76 4.89 7.48
CA ARG A 42 -49.69 3.98 7.97
C ARG A 42 -48.29 4.50 7.63
N ILE A 43 -48.10 5.05 6.43
CA ILE A 43 -46.85 5.70 5.99
C ILE A 43 -46.50 6.83 6.95
N ASN A 44 -47.41 7.80 7.13
CA ASN A 44 -47.20 8.95 8.02
C ASN A 44 -46.87 8.52 9.45
N LYS A 45 -47.52 7.46 9.95
CA LYS A 45 -47.25 6.90 11.29
C LYS A 45 -45.85 6.27 11.40
N ILE A 46 -45.37 5.62 10.35
CA ILE A 46 -44.02 5.03 10.32
C ILE A 46 -42.97 6.13 10.21
N GLU A 47 -43.19 7.14 9.37
CA GLU A 47 -42.30 8.30 9.23
C GLU A 47 -42.12 9.04 10.55
N ALA A 48 -43.23 9.39 11.22
CA ALA A 48 -43.19 10.02 12.54
C ALA A 48 -42.41 9.19 13.57
N ARG A 49 -42.53 7.85 13.50
CA ARG A 49 -41.80 6.94 14.38
C ARG A 49 -40.31 6.85 14.05
N ILE A 50 -39.94 6.91 12.77
CA ILE A 50 -38.54 6.98 12.33
C ILE A 50 -37.90 8.29 12.82
N ILE A 51 -38.57 9.42 12.63
CA ILE A 51 -38.10 10.73 13.10
C ILE A 51 -37.85 10.70 14.61
N LYS A 52 -38.82 10.22 15.39
CA LYS A 52 -38.67 10.08 16.85
C LYS A 52 -37.49 9.18 17.24
N LEU A 53 -37.33 8.04 16.58
CA LEU A 53 -36.22 7.12 16.86
C LEU A 53 -34.86 7.68 16.44
N LYS A 54 -34.79 8.46 15.36
CA LYS A 54 -33.58 9.17 14.94
C LYS A 54 -33.17 10.22 15.97
N GLY A 55 -34.13 10.97 16.53
CA GLY A 55 -33.89 11.88 17.66
C GLY A 55 -33.27 11.14 18.85
N ILE A 56 -33.93 10.09 19.35
CA ILE A 56 -33.43 9.30 20.49
C ILE A 56 -32.06 8.67 20.20
N HIS A 57 -31.85 8.18 18.97
CA HIS A 57 -30.57 7.63 18.55
C HIS A 57 -29.46 8.68 18.60
N ASN A 58 -29.73 9.89 18.14
CA ASN A 58 -28.78 11.00 18.16
C ASN A 58 -28.50 11.49 19.58
N ASP A 59 -29.51 11.57 20.44
CA ASP A 59 -29.35 11.93 21.85
C ASP A 59 -28.51 10.88 22.60
N LYS A 60 -28.71 9.60 22.28
CA LYS A 60 -27.96 8.52 22.92
C LYS A 60 -26.52 8.42 22.41
N ILE A 61 -26.30 8.72 21.13
CA ILE A 61 -24.96 8.99 20.60
C ILE A 61 -24.33 10.12 21.41
N TYR A 62 -25.00 11.27 21.51
CA TYR A 62 -24.48 12.42 22.24
C TYR A 62 -24.08 12.07 23.68
N GLN A 63 -24.94 11.34 24.41
CA GLN A 63 -24.67 10.91 25.78
C GLN A 63 -23.48 9.94 25.91
N VAL A 64 -23.31 9.01 24.96
CA VAL A 64 -22.14 8.11 24.92
C VAL A 64 -20.85 8.90 24.73
N TYR A 65 -20.89 9.90 23.84
CA TYR A 65 -19.70 10.61 23.39
C TYR A 65 -19.34 11.82 24.27
N SER A 66 -20.27 12.39 25.03
CA SER A 66 -20.02 13.55 25.91
C SER A 66 -19.23 13.22 27.18
N GLY A 67 -19.24 11.96 27.64
CA GLY A 67 -18.62 11.56 28.91
C GLY A 67 -17.17 11.07 28.87
N SER A 68 -16.53 10.95 27.70
CA SER A 68 -15.34 10.09 27.53
C SER A 68 -14.05 10.78 27.05
N ILE A 69 -13.93 12.11 27.14
CA ILE A 69 -12.76 12.82 26.61
C ILE A 69 -11.76 13.19 27.72
N ASN A 70 -10.71 12.38 27.88
CA ASN A 70 -9.45 12.82 28.49
C ASN A 70 -8.56 13.43 27.41
N ARG A 71 -8.07 14.66 27.64
CA ARG A 71 -7.13 15.36 26.75
C ARG A 71 -5.82 14.56 26.64
N PRO A 72 -5.33 14.23 25.43
CA PRO A 72 -3.97 13.73 25.29
C PRO A 72 -2.98 14.85 25.59
N LYS A 73 -1.94 14.54 26.37
CA LYS A 73 -0.77 15.42 26.55
C LYS A 73 -0.06 15.59 25.21
N THR A 74 0.27 16.83 24.92
CA THR A 74 0.90 17.35 23.70
C THR A 74 2.16 16.57 23.34
N VAL A 75 2.20 16.01 22.13
CA VAL A 75 3.45 15.56 21.49
C VAL A 75 3.93 16.70 20.60
N SER A 76 5.03 17.32 21.02
CA SER A 76 5.76 18.33 20.28
C SER A 76 6.65 17.66 19.24
N ILE A 77 6.34 17.85 17.95
CA ILE A 77 7.26 18.07 16.81
C ILE A 77 6.33 18.45 15.65
N ILE A 78 6.13 19.76 15.41
CA ILE A 78 5.55 20.29 14.18
C ILE A 78 6.44 21.45 13.78
N SER A 79 7.02 21.38 12.58
CA SER A 79 7.68 22.53 11.93
C SER A 79 6.74 23.73 11.95
N GLU A 80 7.20 24.90 12.43
CA GLU A 80 6.39 26.10 12.60
C GLU A 80 5.51 26.36 11.37
N ILE A 81 4.20 26.23 11.55
CA ILE A 81 3.22 26.60 10.53
C ILE A 81 3.13 28.11 10.60
N GLU A 82 3.48 28.81 9.51
CA GLU A 82 3.26 30.25 9.42
C GLU A 82 1.75 30.54 9.45
N MET A 83 1.31 31.14 10.54
CA MET A 83 -0.08 31.50 10.79
C MET A 83 -0.29 32.98 10.48
N LYS A 84 -1.31 33.29 9.70
CA LYS A 84 -1.80 34.65 9.48
C LYS A 84 -2.93 34.96 10.45
N ILE A 85 -2.79 36.05 11.20
CA ILE A 85 -3.89 36.60 12.00
C ILE A 85 -4.93 37.19 11.04
N ILE A 86 -6.17 36.72 11.14
CA ILE A 86 -7.29 37.20 10.31
C ILE A 86 -8.25 38.09 11.09
N GLU A 87 -8.31 37.94 12.40
CA GLU A 87 -9.19 38.72 13.27
C GLU A 87 -8.57 38.77 14.67
N ILE A 88 -8.58 39.96 15.27
CA ILE A 88 -8.27 40.18 16.68
C ILE A 88 -9.48 40.89 17.25
N ASP A 89 -10.12 40.27 18.22
CA ASP A 89 -11.16 40.90 19.01
C ASP A 89 -10.64 41.09 20.45
N ILE A 90 -10.67 42.32 20.94
CA ILE A 90 -10.14 42.69 22.25
C ILE A 90 -11.34 43.15 23.09
N GLY A 91 -11.88 42.23 23.89
CA GLY A 91 -12.89 42.53 24.89
C GLY A 91 -12.27 42.93 26.23
N ASP A 92 -13.09 43.49 27.12
CA ASP A 92 -12.65 44.01 28.42
C ASP A 92 -11.90 42.99 29.30
N ASN A 93 -12.12 41.69 29.08
CA ASN A 93 -11.49 40.61 29.85
C ASN A 93 -10.89 39.46 29.01
N ILE A 94 -11.09 39.46 27.69
CA ILE A 94 -10.65 38.37 26.80
C ILE A 94 -10.22 38.97 25.46
N THR A 95 -9.02 38.60 25.03
CA THR A 95 -8.56 38.81 23.65
C THR A 95 -8.74 37.51 22.86
N THR A 96 -9.59 37.55 21.83
CA THR A 96 -9.78 36.43 20.92
C THR A 96 -8.95 36.63 19.67
N LEU A 97 -8.04 35.71 19.40
CA LEU A 97 -7.20 35.72 18.21
C LEU A 97 -7.66 34.62 17.24
N LYS A 98 -8.10 35.00 16.04
CA LYS A 98 -8.35 34.04 14.96
C LYS A 98 -7.17 34.04 14.00
N MET A 99 -6.58 32.87 13.83
CA MET A 99 -5.46 32.65 12.93
C MET A 99 -5.78 31.53 11.95
N ILE A 100 -5.24 31.62 10.73
CA ILE A 100 -5.29 30.56 9.73
C ILE A 100 -3.90 30.34 9.14
N PRO A 101 -3.58 29.15 8.62
CA PRO A 101 -2.34 28.95 7.87
C PRO A 101 -2.25 29.89 6.66
N MET A 102 -1.08 30.46 6.40
CA MET A 102 -0.83 31.35 5.24
C MET A 102 -1.23 30.74 3.89
N SER A 103 -1.13 29.41 3.76
CA SER A 103 -1.47 28.67 2.55
C SER A 103 -2.97 28.44 2.34
N PHE A 104 -3.83 28.81 3.29
CA PHE A 104 -5.26 28.55 3.22
C PHE A 104 -6.04 29.78 2.76
N LYS A 105 -6.60 29.73 1.55
CA LYS A 105 -7.54 30.77 1.07
C LYS A 105 -8.96 30.44 1.49
N LEU A 106 -9.54 31.32 2.30
CA LEU A 106 -10.95 31.26 2.70
C LEU A 106 -11.87 31.58 1.52
N ASP A 107 -13.06 31.00 1.53
CA ASP A 107 -14.13 31.42 0.65
C ASP A 107 -14.55 32.86 0.93
N ASP A 108 -14.84 33.62 -0.14
CA ASP A 108 -15.39 34.95 -0.04
C ASP A 108 -16.86 34.89 0.42
N LYS A 109 -17.05 34.85 1.73
CA LYS A 109 -18.39 34.77 2.36
C LYS A 109 -19.31 35.90 1.89
N LYS A 110 -18.79 37.13 1.74
CA LYS A 110 -19.61 38.27 1.32
C LYS A 110 -20.16 38.05 -0.08
N ARG A 111 -19.31 37.63 -1.01
CA ARG A 111 -19.73 37.28 -2.37
C ARG A 111 -20.65 36.06 -2.40
N ALA A 112 -20.34 35.04 -1.61
CA ALA A 112 -21.12 33.81 -1.54
C ALA A 112 -22.55 34.06 -1.04
N LEU A 113 -22.73 34.96 -0.06
CA LEU A 113 -24.02 35.28 0.53
C LEU A 113 -24.85 36.28 -0.27
N LYS A 114 -24.28 36.85 -1.34
CA LYS A 114 -25.02 37.72 -2.26
C LYS A 114 -26.05 36.91 -3.08
N ASP A 115 -27.19 37.50 -3.38
CA ASP A 115 -28.19 36.95 -4.31
C ASP A 115 -28.77 35.57 -3.92
N ILE A 116 -28.82 35.25 -2.61
CA ILE A 116 -29.50 34.05 -2.12
C ILE A 116 -31.02 34.26 -2.21
N ILE A 117 -31.73 33.32 -2.84
CA ILE A 117 -33.20 33.25 -2.77
C ILE A 117 -33.57 32.15 -1.78
N TYR A 118 -33.97 32.58 -0.58
CA TYR A 118 -34.31 31.67 0.52
C TYR A 118 -35.63 30.92 0.27
N PRO A 119 -35.75 29.67 0.75
CA PRO A 119 -37.03 28.95 0.80
C PRO A 119 -38.07 29.73 1.61
N THR A 120 -39.35 29.55 1.27
CA THR A 120 -40.47 30.19 1.98
C THR A 120 -40.97 29.40 3.19
N ASP A 121 -40.45 28.21 3.41
CA ASP A 121 -40.91 27.24 4.42
C ASP A 121 -40.32 27.47 5.82
N GLY A 122 -39.58 28.56 6.04
CA GLY A 122 -38.95 28.86 7.32
C GLY A 122 -37.70 28.02 7.60
N THR A 123 -37.10 27.39 6.58
CA THR A 123 -35.80 26.73 6.71
C THR A 123 -34.77 27.66 7.36
N ASP A 124 -33.97 27.11 8.27
CA ASP A 124 -32.90 27.82 8.96
C ASP A 124 -32.00 28.57 7.96
N ARG A 125 -31.97 29.89 8.07
CA ARG A 125 -31.16 30.77 7.20
C ARG A 125 -29.69 30.41 7.27
N ASN A 126 -29.21 29.98 8.42
CA ASN A 126 -27.84 29.59 8.58
C ASN A 126 -27.50 28.35 7.74
N LEU A 127 -28.38 27.35 7.72
CA LEU A 127 -28.25 26.17 6.87
C LEU A 127 -28.22 26.58 5.38
N ILE A 128 -29.09 27.50 4.98
CA ILE A 128 -29.09 28.02 3.61
C ILE A 128 -27.79 28.77 3.29
N ASN A 129 -27.26 29.54 4.24
CA ASN A 129 -26.01 30.27 4.09
C ASN A 129 -24.82 29.34 3.87
N ILE A 130 -24.70 28.25 4.65
CA ILE A 130 -23.59 27.31 4.48
C ILE A 130 -23.66 26.59 3.14
N LEU A 131 -24.87 26.21 2.70
CA LEU A 131 -25.08 25.61 1.39
C LEU A 131 -24.81 26.60 0.25
N ALA A 132 -25.19 27.87 0.39
CA ALA A 132 -24.93 28.90 -0.61
C ALA A 132 -23.42 29.14 -0.80
N ARG A 133 -22.64 29.10 0.28
CA ARG A 133 -21.17 29.15 0.25
C ARG A 133 -20.59 27.98 -0.55
N TYR A 134 -21.02 26.76 -0.25
CA TYR A 134 -20.63 25.58 -1.03
C TYR A 134 -21.03 25.70 -2.51
N ARG A 135 -22.29 26.04 -2.80
CA ARG A 135 -22.82 26.18 -4.17
C ARG A 135 -22.08 27.23 -4.97
N THR A 136 -21.60 28.31 -4.34
CA THR A 136 -20.80 29.34 -5.01
C THR A 136 -19.49 28.77 -5.56
N ILE A 137 -18.84 27.88 -4.83
CA ILE A 137 -17.57 27.25 -5.24
C ILE A 137 -17.76 26.28 -6.39
N ILE A 138 -18.83 25.50 -6.36
CA ILE A 138 -19.16 24.56 -7.44
C ILE A 138 -19.99 25.20 -8.57
N ASN A 139 -20.11 26.53 -8.57
CA ASN A 139 -20.87 27.30 -9.56
C ASN A 139 -22.33 26.82 -9.77
N LYS A 140 -23.02 26.48 -8.67
CA LYS A 140 -24.41 26.00 -8.63
C LYS A 140 -25.37 27.12 -8.18
N SER A 141 -26.63 27.04 -8.62
CA SER A 141 -27.67 28.04 -8.30
C SER A 141 -27.89 28.22 -6.79
N LYS A 142 -27.91 29.47 -6.33
CA LYS A 142 -28.29 29.86 -4.96
C LYS A 142 -29.78 30.21 -4.82
N ASP A 143 -30.57 29.89 -5.84
CA ASP A 143 -32.02 29.93 -5.77
C ASP A 143 -32.54 28.61 -5.21
N PHE A 144 -32.79 28.58 -3.90
CA PHE A 144 -33.29 27.39 -3.21
C PHE A 144 -34.80 27.17 -3.40
N ARG A 145 -35.53 28.09 -4.03
CA ARG A 145 -36.92 27.87 -4.45
C ARG A 145 -36.97 27.11 -5.76
N ARG A 146 -36.13 27.52 -6.73
CA ARG A 146 -36.01 26.85 -8.02
C ARG A 146 -35.26 25.53 -7.92
N GLU A 147 -34.24 25.48 -7.07
CA GLU A 147 -33.40 24.30 -6.87
C GLU A 147 -33.25 23.96 -5.38
N PRO A 148 -34.30 23.37 -4.76
CA PRO A 148 -34.28 22.96 -3.37
C PRO A 148 -33.13 21.99 -3.11
N PHE A 149 -32.46 22.14 -1.97
CA PHE A 149 -31.50 21.13 -1.53
C PHE A 149 -32.26 19.85 -1.19
N GLN A 150 -31.70 18.69 -1.56
CA GLN A 150 -32.34 17.41 -1.31
C GLN A 150 -31.56 16.64 -0.25
N VAL A 151 -32.26 16.30 0.84
CA VAL A 151 -31.68 15.48 1.91
C VAL A 151 -31.66 14.02 1.46
N ARG A 152 -30.48 13.56 1.01
CA ARG A 152 -30.25 12.18 0.58
C ARG A 152 -28.96 11.65 1.21
N THR A 153 -28.91 10.35 1.49
CA THR A 153 -27.76 9.72 2.16
C THR A 153 -26.43 9.84 1.41
N ASN A 154 -26.47 10.13 0.11
CA ASN A 154 -25.31 10.28 -0.77
C ASN A 154 -25.12 11.72 -1.29
N SER A 155 -25.85 12.70 -0.76
CA SER A 155 -25.75 14.10 -1.19
C SER A 155 -24.64 14.83 -0.43
N THR A 156 -23.72 15.46 -1.16
CA THR A 156 -22.67 16.33 -0.57
C THR A 156 -23.29 17.47 0.26
N GLU A 157 -24.41 18.03 -0.18
CA GLU A 157 -25.13 19.06 0.57
C GLU A 157 -25.65 18.52 1.92
N THR A 158 -26.09 17.25 1.96
CA THR A 158 -26.48 16.60 3.23
C THR A 158 -25.29 16.38 4.16
N LEU A 159 -24.13 15.99 3.63
CA LEU A 159 -22.91 15.86 4.40
C LEU A 159 -22.46 17.20 4.99
N ILE A 160 -22.52 18.28 4.20
CA ILE A 160 -22.18 19.63 4.64
C ILE A 160 -23.06 20.10 5.79
N ILE A 161 -24.37 19.85 5.73
CA ILE A 161 -25.30 20.18 6.83
C ILE A 161 -24.90 19.46 8.12
N LEU A 162 -24.59 18.17 8.05
CA LEU A 162 -24.18 17.38 9.21
C LEU A 162 -22.85 17.87 9.80
N LEU A 163 -21.91 18.26 8.94
CA LEU A 163 -20.61 18.78 9.35
C LEU A 163 -20.71 20.17 9.96
N ASP A 164 -21.53 21.07 9.40
CA ASP A 164 -21.78 22.39 9.98
C ASP A 164 -22.38 22.25 11.39
N ALA A 165 -23.34 21.35 11.57
CA ALA A 165 -23.90 21.05 12.89
C ALA A 165 -22.83 20.51 13.86
N PHE A 166 -21.94 19.64 13.41
CA PHE A 166 -20.83 19.12 14.22
C PHE A 166 -19.81 20.20 14.59
N VAL A 167 -19.36 20.99 13.60
CA VAL A 167 -18.32 22.02 13.79
C VAL A 167 -18.79 23.10 14.77
N ARG A 168 -20.06 23.49 14.73
CA ARG A 168 -20.65 24.46 15.68
C ARG A 168 -20.66 24.00 17.13
N GLN A 169 -20.71 22.68 17.39
CA GLN A 169 -20.67 22.16 18.76
C GLN A 169 -19.34 22.50 19.47
N TYR A 170 -18.31 22.83 18.69
CA TYR A 170 -17.00 23.21 19.17
C TYR A 170 -16.67 24.67 18.86
N GLU A 171 -17.70 25.51 18.67
CA GLU A 171 -17.56 26.94 18.34
C GLU A 171 -16.73 27.19 17.07
N GLY A 172 -16.62 26.16 16.20
CA GLY A 172 -15.91 26.25 14.95
C GLY A 172 -16.77 26.81 13.83
N GLU A 173 -16.13 27.11 12.71
CA GLU A 173 -16.82 27.51 11.48
C GLU A 173 -16.30 26.71 10.28
N LEU A 174 -17.25 26.21 9.47
CA LEU A 174 -16.91 25.49 8.26
C LEU A 174 -16.54 26.50 7.15
N SER A 175 -15.44 26.22 6.45
CA SER A 175 -14.95 27.03 5.34
C SER A 175 -14.70 26.16 4.12
N PHE A 176 -14.78 26.77 2.94
CA PHE A 176 -14.66 26.06 1.69
C PHE A 176 -13.55 26.68 0.82
N THR A 177 -12.93 25.88 -0.03
CA THR A 177 -11.94 26.34 -0.99
C THR A 177 -12.08 25.55 -2.29
N ASN A 178 -11.75 26.18 -3.41
CA ASN A 178 -11.62 25.54 -4.72
C ASN A 178 -10.17 25.16 -5.06
N GLU A 179 -9.23 25.43 -4.15
CA GLU A 179 -7.85 25.02 -4.32
C GLU A 179 -7.71 23.54 -4.00
N ASP A 180 -7.01 22.80 -4.87
CA ASP A 180 -6.63 21.42 -4.61
C ASP A 180 -5.64 21.39 -3.45
N LEU A 181 -6.16 21.21 -2.24
CA LEU A 181 -5.36 20.95 -1.07
C LEU A 181 -4.81 19.53 -1.16
N TYR A 182 -3.54 19.39 -1.53
CA TYR A 182 -2.84 18.12 -1.48
C TYR A 182 -2.68 17.68 -0.01
N PHE A 183 -3.58 16.83 0.48
CA PHE A 183 -3.57 16.27 1.84
C PHE A 183 -2.48 15.20 2.05
N SER A 184 -1.33 15.32 1.38
CA SER A 184 -0.20 14.42 1.58
C SER A 184 0.40 14.49 3.00
N ASP A 185 0.05 15.52 3.77
CA ASP A 185 0.41 15.70 5.18
C ASP A 185 -0.85 15.97 6.03
N SER A 186 -1.81 15.04 5.98
CA SER A 186 -3.11 15.16 6.65
C SER A 186 -3.01 15.48 8.15
N THR A 187 -1.96 15.01 8.83
CA THR A 187 -1.64 15.31 10.23
C THR A 187 -1.34 16.78 10.48
N ARG A 188 -0.59 17.43 9.58
CA ARG A 188 -0.30 18.87 9.64
C ARG A 188 -1.55 19.71 9.47
N TYR A 189 -2.40 19.36 8.51
CA TYR A 189 -3.67 20.07 8.28
C TYR A 189 -4.65 19.90 9.44
N ILE A 190 -4.73 18.69 10.03
CA ILE A 190 -5.57 18.42 11.21
C ILE A 190 -5.14 19.26 12.41
N ALA A 191 -3.84 19.41 12.66
CA ALA A 191 -3.34 20.25 13.75
C ALA A 191 -3.72 21.74 13.57
N SER A 192 -3.95 22.18 12.34
CA SER A 192 -4.45 23.53 12.00
C SER A 192 -5.97 23.60 11.87
N GLY A 193 -6.72 22.58 12.30
CA GLY A 193 -8.18 22.56 12.21
C GLY A 193 -8.74 22.34 10.80
N ILE A 194 -7.90 21.92 9.84
CA ILE A 194 -8.29 21.67 8.44
C ILE A 194 -8.45 20.15 8.25
N ALA A 195 -9.65 19.70 7.89
CA ALA A 195 -9.96 18.29 7.68
C ALA A 195 -10.44 18.01 6.25
N ASN A 196 -9.93 16.93 5.64
CA ASN A 196 -10.43 16.42 4.36
C ASN A 196 -11.67 15.54 4.59
N LEU A 197 -12.79 15.90 3.97
CA LEU A 197 -14.05 15.15 4.05
C LEU A 197 -14.05 13.83 3.26
N GLY A 198 -13.19 13.70 2.25
CA GLY A 198 -12.92 12.43 1.57
C GLY A 198 -12.18 11.42 2.47
N SER A 199 -11.72 11.86 3.64
CA SER A 199 -11.05 11.05 4.65
C SER A 199 -11.91 10.91 5.91
N LEU A 200 -13.20 10.59 5.76
CA LEU A 200 -14.19 10.40 6.83
C LEU A 200 -13.69 9.51 8.00
N HIS A 201 -12.67 8.69 7.75
CA HIS A 201 -12.00 7.80 8.71
C HIS A 201 -11.04 8.54 9.68
N LEU A 202 -10.56 9.74 9.34
CA LEU A 202 -9.66 10.54 10.18
C LEU A 202 -10.38 11.16 11.37
N LEU A 203 -11.66 11.52 11.22
CA LEU A 203 -12.49 12.08 12.29
C LEU A 203 -12.97 11.03 13.30
N ALA A 204 -12.90 9.74 12.96
CA ALA A 204 -13.56 8.67 13.70
C ALA A 204 -12.62 7.54 14.18
N ALA A 205 -11.30 7.72 14.09
CA ALA A 205 -10.31 6.68 14.39
C ALA A 205 -10.35 6.15 15.85
N ASN A 206 -10.93 6.91 16.78
CA ASN A 206 -11.15 6.47 18.16
C ASN A 206 -12.50 5.77 18.39
N TYR A 207 -13.41 5.77 17.40
CA TYR A 207 -14.81 5.40 17.60
C TYR A 207 -15.38 4.37 16.60
N ILE A 208 -14.69 4.14 15.48
CA ILE A 208 -14.93 2.97 14.62
C ILE A 208 -14.07 1.83 15.14
N LEU A 209 -14.69 0.65 15.32
CA LEU A 209 -13.97 -0.55 15.72
C LEU A 209 -12.76 -0.72 14.79
N THR A 210 -11.56 -0.61 15.36
CA THR A 210 -10.29 -0.68 14.64
C THR A 210 -9.49 -1.80 15.28
N ALA A 211 -9.17 -2.81 14.50
CA ALA A 211 -8.27 -3.87 14.96
C ALA A 211 -6.84 -3.35 14.86
N LYS A 212 -6.14 -3.27 15.99
CA LYS A 212 -4.78 -2.74 16.07
C LYS A 212 -3.77 -3.90 16.01
N PHE A 213 -2.72 -3.69 15.24
CA PHE A 213 -1.65 -4.65 15.03
C PHE A 213 -0.29 -3.97 15.19
N SER A 214 0.69 -4.79 15.54
CA SER A 214 2.08 -4.40 15.61
C SER A 214 2.91 -5.48 14.94
N ILE A 215 3.72 -5.11 13.96
CA ILE A 215 4.62 -6.01 13.25
C ILE A 215 6.05 -5.52 13.39
N LYS A 216 7.00 -6.45 13.55
CA LYS A 216 8.42 -6.15 13.58
C LYS A 216 9.01 -6.46 12.22
N ILE A 217 9.74 -5.50 11.66
CA ILE A 217 10.35 -5.60 10.34
C ILE A 217 11.85 -5.40 10.48
N ASN A 218 12.64 -6.27 9.83
CA ASN A 218 14.08 -6.08 9.70
C ASN A 218 14.34 -5.10 8.56
N LEU A 219 14.48 -3.82 8.91
CA LEU A 219 14.66 -2.71 8.00
C LEU A 219 15.35 -1.56 8.74
N ASN A 220 16.52 -1.16 8.26
CA ASN A 220 17.33 -0.15 8.95
C ASN A 220 16.66 1.24 8.86
N TYR A 221 16.03 1.67 9.95
CA TYR A 221 15.28 2.93 10.02
C TYR A 221 16.08 4.14 9.51
N ASP A 222 17.32 4.31 9.96
CA ASP A 222 18.12 5.50 9.66
C ASP A 222 18.62 5.51 8.22
N ARG A 223 19.07 4.34 7.75
CA ARG A 223 19.63 4.19 6.39
C ARG A 223 18.57 4.05 5.31
N GLU A 224 17.38 3.55 5.63
CA GLU A 224 16.40 3.13 4.62
C GLU A 224 15.09 3.90 4.65
N LEU A 225 14.70 4.51 5.79
CA LEU A 225 13.45 5.27 5.86
C LEU A 225 13.65 6.78 5.99
N THR A 226 14.60 7.21 6.81
CA THR A 226 14.74 8.63 7.15
C THR A 226 15.69 9.41 6.23
N ARG A 227 16.16 8.80 5.13
CA ARG A 227 16.99 9.52 4.13
C ARG A 227 16.26 10.72 3.53
N SER A 228 14.95 10.60 3.34
CA SER A 228 14.09 11.70 2.89
C SER A 228 12.63 11.47 3.31
N SER A 229 11.85 12.55 3.35
CA SER A 229 10.41 12.46 3.56
C SER A 229 9.69 11.69 2.45
N SER A 230 10.21 11.72 1.22
CA SER A 230 9.65 10.98 0.08
C SER A 230 9.82 9.47 0.23
N ILE A 231 10.96 9.00 0.74
CA ILE A 231 11.22 7.57 0.95
C ILE A 231 10.30 7.02 2.05
N MET A 232 10.19 7.71 3.19
CA MET A 232 9.25 7.34 4.25
C MET A 232 7.80 7.28 3.74
N LYS A 233 7.40 8.27 2.93
CA LYS A 233 6.05 8.32 2.34
C LYS A 233 5.79 7.14 1.40
N ASN A 234 6.73 6.82 0.51
CA ASN A 234 6.62 5.69 -0.41
C ASN A 234 6.54 4.37 0.36
N PHE A 235 7.41 4.17 1.35
CA PHE A 235 7.36 3.00 2.22
C PHE A 235 5.98 2.81 2.87
N ILE A 236 5.38 3.88 3.41
CA ILE A 236 4.04 3.81 4.01
C ILE A 236 2.98 3.42 2.98
N LEU A 237 3.02 4.01 1.78
CA LEU A 237 2.08 3.71 0.70
C LEU A 237 2.20 2.26 0.23
N ASP A 238 3.41 1.79 0.03
CA ASP A 238 3.71 0.43 -0.46
C ASP A 238 3.37 -0.62 0.59
N LEU A 239 3.69 -0.36 1.87
CA LEU A 239 3.28 -1.21 2.98
C LEU A 239 1.75 -1.27 3.11
N ASN A 240 1.04 -0.14 2.99
CA ASN A 240 -0.43 -0.12 3.00
C ASN A 240 -1.00 -0.96 1.86
N LYS A 241 -0.52 -0.74 0.63
CA LYS A 241 -0.97 -1.47 -0.56
C LYS A 241 -0.67 -2.96 -0.45
N SER A 242 0.48 -3.32 0.11
CA SER A 242 0.89 -4.70 0.36
C SER A 242 -0.05 -5.41 1.32
N ILE A 243 -0.33 -4.81 2.48
CA ILE A 243 -1.27 -5.36 3.47
C ILE A 243 -2.66 -5.49 2.82
N ALA A 244 -3.11 -4.49 2.06
CA ALA A 244 -4.41 -4.49 1.39
C ALA A 244 -4.54 -5.64 0.39
N ASN A 245 -3.52 -5.84 -0.43
CA ASN A 245 -3.46 -6.91 -1.41
C ASN A 245 -3.52 -8.29 -0.75
N VAL A 246 -2.77 -8.49 0.33
CA VAL A 246 -2.74 -9.75 1.09
C VAL A 246 -4.10 -10.04 1.75
N LEU A 247 -4.77 -9.00 2.24
CA LEU A 247 -6.09 -9.13 2.86
C LEU A 247 -7.26 -9.10 1.86
N HIS A 248 -6.98 -8.85 0.58
CA HIS A 248 -7.97 -8.60 -0.46
C HIS A 248 -8.99 -7.51 -0.06
N CYS A 249 -8.50 -6.41 0.51
CA CYS A 249 -9.31 -5.28 0.93
C CYS A 249 -8.85 -3.97 0.27
N LYS A 250 -9.57 -2.87 0.53
CA LYS A 250 -9.20 -1.55 0.01
C LYS A 250 -8.06 -0.94 0.84
N ASN A 251 -7.18 -0.18 0.18
CA ASN A 251 -6.04 0.48 0.84
C ASN A 251 -6.45 1.44 1.95
N ASP A 252 -7.59 2.10 1.81
CA ASP A 252 -8.16 3.05 2.79
C ASP A 252 -8.64 2.36 4.08
N PHE A 253 -8.69 1.03 4.12
CA PHE A 253 -9.01 0.27 5.33
C PHE A 253 -7.81 0.04 6.24
N ILE A 254 -6.59 0.33 5.78
CA ILE A 254 -5.36 0.15 6.56
C ILE A 254 -4.77 1.52 6.88
N ARG A 255 -4.43 1.71 8.15
CA ARG A 255 -3.81 2.94 8.63
C ARG A 255 -2.56 2.63 9.42
N ILE A 256 -1.41 3.11 8.94
CA ILE A 256 -0.18 3.10 9.72
C ILE A 256 -0.27 4.20 10.78
N SER A 257 -0.19 3.82 12.06
CA SER A 257 -0.30 4.74 13.20
C SER A 257 1.05 5.23 13.69
N SER A 258 2.08 4.36 13.67
CA SER A 258 3.45 4.75 13.97
C SER A 258 4.46 3.76 13.39
N ILE A 259 5.67 4.25 13.17
CA ILE A 259 6.85 3.45 12.83
C ILE A 259 7.89 3.81 13.89
N GLU A 260 8.30 2.84 14.68
CA GLU A 260 9.19 3.03 15.83
C GLU A 260 10.45 2.21 15.65
N LYS A 261 11.61 2.79 15.96
CA LYS A 261 12.88 2.06 15.97
C LYS A 261 12.98 1.26 17.26
N ILE A 262 13.15 -0.07 17.17
CA ILE A 262 13.21 -0.94 18.34
C ILE A 262 14.66 -1.30 18.69
N ASP A 263 15.52 -1.46 17.68
CA ASP A 263 16.90 -1.88 17.87
C ASP A 263 17.86 -1.10 16.97
N ASN A 264 18.80 -0.38 17.60
CA ASN A 264 19.84 0.39 16.92
C ASN A 264 20.92 -0.49 16.26
N LYS A 265 21.16 -1.70 16.77
CA LYS A 265 22.22 -2.59 16.27
C LYS A 265 21.76 -3.46 15.12
N HIS A 266 20.52 -3.97 15.18
CA HIS A 266 20.02 -4.94 14.19
C HIS A 266 19.12 -4.33 13.12
N GLY A 267 18.90 -3.00 13.13
CA GLY A 267 18.06 -2.35 12.13
C GLY A 267 16.62 -2.85 12.17
N MET A 268 16.04 -3.00 13.36
CA MET A 268 14.66 -3.48 13.52
C MET A 268 13.70 -2.33 13.80
N ILE A 269 12.58 -2.31 13.07
CA ILE A 269 11.49 -1.35 13.27
C ILE A 269 10.22 -2.07 13.70
N GLN A 270 9.40 -1.36 14.47
CA GLN A 270 8.02 -1.71 14.77
C GLN A 270 7.11 -0.87 13.90
N VAL A 271 6.22 -1.51 13.15
CA VAL A 271 5.14 -0.79 12.49
C VAL A 271 3.84 -1.11 13.20
N ASN A 272 3.24 -0.07 13.76
CA ASN A 272 1.92 -0.14 14.38
C ASN A 272 0.89 0.32 13.34
N PHE A 273 -0.16 -0.46 13.13
CA PHE A 273 -1.21 -0.12 12.17
C PHE A 273 -2.59 -0.59 12.64
N GLY A 274 -3.63 -0.01 12.05
CA GLY A 274 -5.03 -0.34 12.28
C GLY A 274 -5.72 -0.85 11.03
N LEU A 275 -6.60 -1.83 11.18
CA LEU A 275 -7.59 -2.25 10.19
C LEU A 275 -8.96 -1.72 10.60
N THR A 276 -9.58 -0.94 9.73
CA THR A 276 -10.85 -0.27 10.00
C THR A 276 -11.72 -0.28 8.75
N THR A 277 -12.97 -0.71 8.89
CA THR A 277 -13.98 -0.62 7.82
C THR A 277 -15.26 0.03 8.36
N PRO A 278 -16.17 0.52 7.49
CA PRO A 278 -17.46 1.05 7.94
C PRO A 278 -18.37 0.00 8.61
N ASP A 279 -18.14 -1.30 8.35
CA ASP A 279 -18.90 -2.40 8.95
C ASP A 279 -18.07 -3.15 10.01
N LYS A 280 -18.62 -3.23 11.22
CA LYS A 280 -17.97 -3.91 12.35
C LYS A 280 -17.61 -5.36 12.02
N ASN A 281 -18.53 -6.10 11.39
CA ASN A 281 -18.32 -7.52 11.11
C ASN A 281 -17.23 -7.72 10.07
N GLN A 282 -17.18 -6.86 9.05
CA GLN A 282 -16.10 -6.84 8.07
C GLN A 282 -14.75 -6.55 8.73
N THR A 283 -14.66 -5.57 9.64
CA THR A 283 -13.43 -5.32 10.40
C THR A 283 -12.99 -6.54 11.20
N GLU A 284 -13.90 -7.19 11.93
CA GLU A 284 -13.59 -8.40 12.69
C GLU A 284 -13.15 -9.56 11.79
N SER A 285 -13.75 -9.71 10.61
CA SER A 285 -13.39 -10.74 9.64
C SER A 285 -11.99 -10.52 9.08
N LEU A 286 -11.66 -9.28 8.68
CA LEU A 286 -10.32 -8.92 8.19
C LEU A 286 -9.27 -9.08 9.29
N ALA A 287 -9.59 -8.69 10.52
CA ALA A 287 -8.70 -8.86 11.67
C ALA A 287 -8.38 -10.34 11.93
N ARG A 288 -9.39 -11.21 11.92
CA ARG A 288 -9.19 -12.67 12.06
C ARG A 288 -8.39 -13.26 10.90
N HIS A 289 -8.66 -12.81 9.67
CA HIS A 289 -7.89 -13.22 8.50
C HIS A 289 -6.42 -12.85 8.66
N PHE A 290 -6.12 -11.60 9.04
CA PHE A 290 -4.75 -11.14 9.29
C PHE A 290 -4.06 -11.95 10.39
N GLN A 291 -4.72 -12.20 11.53
CA GLN A 291 -4.18 -13.03 12.61
C GLN A 291 -3.87 -14.47 12.16
N ASN A 292 -4.73 -15.06 11.34
CA ASN A 292 -4.52 -16.40 10.81
C ASN A 292 -3.34 -16.45 9.83
N LEU A 293 -3.13 -15.40 9.03
CA LEU A 293 -1.96 -15.27 8.17
C LEU A 293 -0.68 -15.21 9.02
N VAL A 294 -0.64 -14.32 10.01
CA VAL A 294 0.51 -14.15 10.91
C VAL A 294 0.85 -15.44 11.68
N ARG A 295 -0.14 -16.28 12.01
CA ARG A 295 0.07 -17.55 12.71
C ARG A 295 0.55 -18.70 11.82
N ARG A 296 0.26 -18.66 10.52
CA ARG A 296 0.54 -19.77 9.58
C ARG A 296 1.91 -19.66 8.93
N THR A 297 2.52 -18.48 8.92
CA THR A 297 3.85 -18.25 8.36
C THR A 297 4.83 -17.85 9.44
N ASP A 298 6.02 -18.46 9.42
CA ASP A 298 7.19 -17.83 10.03
C ASP A 298 7.36 -16.49 9.31
N PHE A 299 7.10 -15.38 10.01
CA PHE A 299 7.03 -14.01 9.46
C PHE A 299 8.35 -13.59 8.77
N ARG A 300 9.41 -14.38 8.91
CA ARG A 300 10.70 -14.24 8.22
C ARG A 300 10.63 -14.59 6.72
N ASN A 301 9.61 -15.33 6.28
CA ASN A 301 9.36 -15.70 4.88
C ASN A 301 8.21 -14.90 4.23
N ASP A 302 7.79 -13.78 4.81
CA ASP A 302 6.45 -13.24 4.59
C ASP A 302 6.24 -12.48 3.27
N LYS A 303 5.09 -12.72 2.62
CA LYS A 303 4.68 -12.05 1.37
C LYS A 303 4.61 -10.53 1.52
N ILE A 304 4.28 -10.04 2.72
CA ILE A 304 4.22 -8.61 3.03
C ILE A 304 5.62 -7.99 3.03
N LEU A 305 6.61 -8.66 3.61
CA LEU A 305 7.99 -8.19 3.59
C LEU A 305 8.57 -8.26 2.17
N ARG A 306 8.27 -9.33 1.44
CA ARG A 306 8.67 -9.46 0.04
C ARG A 306 8.11 -8.35 -0.83
N SER A 307 6.87 -7.92 -0.63
CA SER A 307 6.27 -6.85 -1.44
C SER A 307 6.86 -5.47 -1.11
N ILE A 308 7.17 -5.19 0.16
CA ILE A 308 7.84 -3.94 0.57
C ILE A 308 9.29 -3.89 0.10
N GLN A 309 10.04 -4.99 0.30
CA GLN A 309 11.41 -5.11 -0.17
C GLN A 309 11.46 -5.06 -1.70
N SER A 310 10.52 -5.71 -2.39
CA SER A 310 10.34 -5.59 -3.84
C SER A 310 10.38 -4.14 -4.33
N ASP A 311 9.61 -3.26 -3.68
CA ASP A 311 9.43 -1.89 -4.16
C ASP A 311 10.66 -1.03 -3.87
N ARG A 312 11.36 -1.27 -2.75
CA ARG A 312 12.71 -0.73 -2.49
C ARG A 312 13.65 -1.05 -3.66
N TYR A 313 13.67 -2.31 -4.09
CA TYR A 313 14.58 -2.73 -5.14
C TYR A 313 14.13 -2.30 -6.53
N GLN A 314 12.83 -2.14 -6.81
CA GLN A 314 12.38 -1.59 -8.09
C GLN A 314 12.99 -0.20 -8.36
N TYR A 315 13.07 0.64 -7.33
CA TYR A 315 13.70 1.96 -7.44
C TYR A 315 15.20 1.86 -7.73
N GLU A 316 15.93 1.01 -6.98
CA GLU A 316 17.37 0.75 -7.21
C GLU A 316 17.62 0.07 -8.57
N LEU A 317 16.65 -0.70 -9.09
CA LEU A 317 16.76 -1.40 -10.36
C LEU A 317 16.58 -0.48 -11.56
N ILE A 318 15.85 0.63 -11.49
CA ILE A 318 15.56 1.46 -12.68
C ILE A 318 16.85 1.82 -13.46
N PRO A 319 17.93 2.32 -12.81
CA PRO A 319 19.18 2.58 -13.51
C PRO A 319 19.85 1.30 -14.04
N ILE A 320 19.79 0.20 -13.29
CA ILE A 320 20.35 -1.12 -13.69
C ILE A 320 19.60 -1.69 -14.90
N LEU A 321 18.28 -1.71 -14.87
CA LEU A 321 17.40 -2.10 -15.97
C LEU A 321 17.66 -1.26 -17.20
N SER A 322 17.82 0.06 -17.05
CA SER A 322 18.17 0.93 -18.17
C SER A 322 19.53 0.58 -18.76
N TYR A 323 20.54 0.34 -17.92
CA TYR A 323 21.87 -0.10 -18.36
C TYR A 323 21.84 -1.45 -19.08
N LEU A 324 21.04 -2.40 -18.56
CA LEU A 324 20.87 -3.74 -19.12
C LEU A 324 19.86 -3.80 -20.27
N GLN A 325 19.17 -2.70 -20.61
CA GLN A 325 18.09 -2.64 -21.60
C GLN A 325 16.91 -3.59 -21.29
N LEU A 326 16.55 -3.71 -20.01
CA LEU A 326 15.45 -4.53 -19.51
C LEU A 326 14.32 -3.66 -18.97
N SER A 327 13.13 -4.26 -18.81
CA SER A 327 11.95 -3.60 -18.28
C SER A 327 11.37 -4.36 -17.09
N SER A 328 10.51 -3.71 -16.31
CA SER A 328 9.82 -4.37 -15.18
C SER A 328 8.95 -5.56 -15.61
N LYS A 329 8.50 -5.63 -16.87
CA LYS A 329 7.69 -6.73 -17.41
C LYS A 329 8.50 -8.03 -17.57
N ASP A 330 9.82 -7.91 -17.65
CA ASP A 330 10.73 -9.05 -17.81
C ASP A 330 10.89 -9.86 -16.51
N PHE A 331 10.38 -9.33 -15.40
CA PHE A 331 10.55 -9.89 -14.05
C PHE A 331 9.22 -10.25 -13.39
N ASP A 332 9.22 -11.34 -12.64
CA ASP A 332 8.15 -11.68 -11.69
C ASP A 332 8.58 -11.22 -10.30
N ILE A 333 8.21 -9.99 -10.00
CA ILE A 333 8.57 -9.29 -8.76
C ILE A 333 8.18 -10.09 -7.50
N ASN A 334 7.08 -10.84 -7.55
CA ASN A 334 6.60 -11.62 -6.40
C ASN A 334 7.49 -12.83 -6.08
N SER A 335 8.30 -13.24 -7.06
CA SER A 335 9.22 -14.36 -6.96
C SER A 335 10.66 -13.91 -6.66
N ASN A 336 10.92 -12.62 -6.42
CA ASN A 336 12.22 -12.14 -5.98
C ASN A 336 12.62 -12.77 -4.64
N TYR A 337 13.94 -12.90 -4.41
CA TYR A 337 14.45 -13.50 -3.19
C TYR A 337 15.74 -12.83 -2.74
N ASP A 338 15.80 -12.46 -1.46
CA ASP A 338 16.95 -11.83 -0.83
C ASP A 338 17.85 -12.89 -0.18
N TYR A 339 19.03 -13.13 -0.73
CA TYR A 339 20.05 -13.99 -0.12
C TYR A 339 21.11 -13.19 0.66
N THR A 340 20.94 -11.88 0.87
CA THR A 340 21.92 -11.05 1.60
C THR A 340 22.00 -11.34 3.10
N GLN A 341 21.04 -12.10 3.64
CA GLN A 341 20.99 -12.46 5.06
C GLN A 341 21.94 -13.60 5.40
N THR A 342 22.60 -13.51 6.57
CA THR A 342 23.67 -14.42 7.02
C THR A 342 23.18 -15.74 7.63
N ASP A 343 21.90 -15.84 7.99
CA ASP A 343 21.34 -16.96 8.77
C ASP A 343 20.65 -18.04 7.91
N LEU A 344 20.87 -18.05 6.60
CA LEU A 344 20.28 -19.05 5.71
C LEU A 344 21.05 -20.39 5.82
N SER A 345 20.33 -21.51 5.83
CA SER A 345 20.93 -22.85 5.82
C SER A 345 21.80 -23.02 4.58
N LYS A 346 23.07 -23.41 4.76
CA LYS A 346 24.08 -23.39 3.68
C LYS A 346 23.79 -24.32 2.50
N GLN A 347 22.97 -25.36 2.68
CA GLN A 347 22.75 -26.37 1.64
C GLN A 347 21.34 -26.97 1.72
N VAL A 348 20.67 -27.02 0.57
CA VAL A 348 19.39 -27.70 0.35
C VAL A 348 19.55 -28.64 -0.85
N GLN A 349 18.66 -29.61 -1.04
CA GLN A 349 18.65 -30.47 -2.22
C GLN A 349 17.64 -29.96 -3.26
N CYS A 350 18.01 -30.06 -4.53
CA CYS A 350 17.20 -29.60 -5.66
C CYS A 350 17.45 -30.48 -6.88
N GLY A 351 16.42 -31.19 -7.36
CA GLY A 351 16.55 -32.13 -8.48
C GLY A 351 17.54 -33.28 -8.21
N ASN A 352 17.67 -33.73 -6.95
CA ASN A 352 18.67 -34.69 -6.46
C ASN A 352 20.13 -34.21 -6.46
N TYR A 353 20.40 -32.92 -6.71
CA TYR A 353 21.74 -32.34 -6.57
C TYR A 353 21.79 -31.38 -5.37
N PRO A 354 22.98 -31.21 -4.76
CA PRO A 354 23.24 -30.10 -3.84
C PRO A 354 22.92 -28.74 -4.46
N TYR A 355 22.11 -27.95 -3.77
CA TYR A 355 21.88 -26.54 -4.07
C TYR A 355 22.57 -25.67 -3.01
N TYR A 356 23.61 -24.98 -3.45
CA TYR A 356 24.37 -24.03 -2.66
C TYR A 356 23.75 -22.64 -2.81
N LEU A 357 23.27 -22.08 -1.70
CA LEU A 357 22.59 -20.79 -1.74
C LEU A 357 23.59 -19.67 -2.12
N PRO A 358 23.22 -18.73 -3.00
CA PRO A 358 24.07 -17.60 -3.38
C PRO A 358 24.05 -16.53 -2.27
N ILE A 359 24.58 -16.84 -1.09
CA ILE A 359 24.57 -15.93 0.07
C ILE A 359 25.27 -14.61 -0.28
N GLY A 360 24.68 -13.48 0.09
CA GLY A 360 25.16 -12.15 -0.27
C GLY A 360 24.63 -11.58 -1.59
N TRP A 361 23.81 -12.35 -2.33
CA TRP A 361 23.20 -11.92 -3.59
C TRP A 361 21.71 -11.61 -3.43
N PHE A 362 21.17 -10.76 -4.30
CA PHE A 362 19.73 -10.60 -4.43
C PHE A 362 19.26 -11.18 -5.77
N ARG A 363 18.22 -12.02 -5.76
CA ARG A 363 17.63 -12.59 -6.96
C ARG A 363 16.44 -11.79 -7.44
N HIS A 364 16.56 -11.27 -8.65
CA HIS A 364 15.46 -10.81 -9.47
C HIS A 364 14.92 -11.99 -10.29
N ALA A 365 13.70 -12.44 -9.97
CA ALA A 365 13.10 -13.56 -10.68
C ALA A 365 12.64 -13.13 -12.08
N ILE A 366 13.03 -13.89 -13.09
CA ILE A 366 12.63 -13.64 -14.47
C ILE A 366 11.17 -14.06 -14.61
N ASN A 367 10.34 -13.23 -15.23
CA ASN A 367 8.97 -13.58 -15.57
C ASN A 367 9.00 -14.69 -16.61
N LEU A 368 8.48 -15.88 -16.30
CA LEU A 368 8.55 -17.06 -17.18
C LEU A 368 7.31 -17.28 -18.05
N ASN A 369 6.32 -16.38 -17.98
CA ASN A 369 5.06 -16.55 -18.72
C ASN A 369 5.31 -16.66 -20.23
N ASN A 370 4.84 -17.75 -20.83
CA ASN A 370 5.01 -18.08 -22.25
C ASN A 370 6.47 -18.14 -22.73
N LYS A 371 7.44 -18.30 -21.82
CA LYS A 371 8.87 -18.29 -22.16
C LYS A 371 9.43 -19.70 -22.45
N TYR A 372 8.81 -20.73 -21.90
CA TYR A 372 9.16 -22.13 -22.15
C TYR A 372 7.92 -22.90 -22.57
N SER A 373 8.06 -23.85 -23.51
CA SER A 373 6.96 -24.64 -24.09
C SER A 373 6.32 -25.61 -23.10
N ASP A 374 6.99 -25.90 -21.99
CA ASP A 374 6.65 -26.99 -21.08
C ASP A 374 6.03 -26.44 -19.79
N ASN A 375 5.34 -27.30 -19.05
CA ASN A 375 4.84 -26.97 -17.71
C ASN A 375 5.99 -26.52 -16.77
N LEU A 376 5.65 -25.82 -15.68
CA LEU A 376 6.63 -25.30 -14.72
C LEU A 376 7.12 -26.35 -13.69
N PHE A 377 6.94 -27.65 -13.92
CA PHE A 377 7.33 -28.69 -12.93
C PHE A 377 8.84 -28.69 -12.65
N TRP A 378 9.65 -28.35 -13.65
CA TRP A 378 11.11 -28.20 -13.51
C TRP A 378 11.54 -27.10 -12.53
N LEU A 379 10.66 -26.15 -12.20
CA LEU A 379 10.93 -25.04 -11.28
C LEU A 379 10.55 -25.36 -9.81
N THR A 380 9.98 -26.53 -9.55
CA THR A 380 9.60 -26.91 -8.17
C THR A 380 10.83 -27.02 -7.26
N THR A 381 10.58 -27.11 -5.95
CA THR A 381 11.60 -27.27 -4.88
C THR A 381 11.20 -28.39 -3.92
N ARG A 382 10.52 -29.40 -4.45
CA ARG A 382 9.92 -30.51 -3.65
C ARG A 382 10.76 -31.78 -3.73
N ASN A 383 11.87 -31.74 -4.44
CA ASN A 383 12.72 -32.87 -4.78
C ASN A 383 11.91 -34.04 -5.36
N ILE A 384 10.98 -33.73 -6.26
CA ILE A 384 10.13 -34.70 -6.96
C ILE A 384 10.76 -35.09 -8.30
N ASN A 385 10.33 -36.23 -8.85
CA ASN A 385 10.67 -36.61 -10.22
C ASN A 385 10.30 -35.44 -11.17
N ASP A 386 11.20 -35.10 -12.10
CA ASP A 386 11.14 -33.99 -13.06
C ASP A 386 11.60 -32.60 -12.58
N GLU A 387 12.05 -32.46 -11.33
CA GLU A 387 12.70 -31.22 -10.86
C GLU A 387 14.12 -31.06 -11.46
N TRP A 388 14.42 -29.89 -12.01
CA TRP A 388 15.73 -29.62 -12.61
C TRP A 388 16.69 -29.06 -11.55
N PRO A 389 17.93 -29.57 -11.41
CA PRO A 389 18.90 -28.97 -10.51
C PRO A 389 19.24 -27.51 -10.83
N ILE A 390 19.76 -26.80 -9.82
CA ILE A 390 20.16 -25.40 -9.92
C ILE A 390 21.67 -25.29 -10.14
N ALA A 391 22.07 -24.41 -11.07
CA ALA A 391 23.45 -24.01 -11.29
C ALA A 391 23.55 -22.52 -11.65
N PHE A 392 24.77 -21.99 -11.70
CA PHE A 392 25.04 -20.57 -11.87
C PHE A 392 25.94 -20.32 -13.08
N HIS A 393 25.64 -19.27 -13.83
CA HIS A 393 26.39 -18.88 -15.02
C HIS A 393 26.91 -17.45 -14.89
N GLY A 394 28.23 -17.29 -14.88
CA GLY A 394 28.90 -15.99 -14.93
C GLY A 394 28.94 -15.43 -16.35
N THR A 395 28.89 -14.11 -16.50
CA THR A 395 29.05 -13.44 -17.81
C THR A 395 29.99 -12.24 -17.72
N HIS A 396 30.92 -12.15 -18.68
CA HIS A 396 31.90 -11.07 -18.80
C HIS A 396 31.36 -9.77 -19.42
N SER A 397 30.19 -9.82 -20.07
CA SER A 397 29.57 -8.66 -20.71
C SER A 397 28.17 -8.46 -20.13
N PRO A 398 27.99 -7.43 -19.29
CA PRO A 398 26.67 -7.09 -18.73
C PRO A 398 25.82 -6.33 -19.75
N THR A 399 26.44 -5.75 -20.78
CA THR A 399 25.73 -5.22 -21.94
C THR A 399 25.05 -6.35 -22.70
N LEU A 400 23.75 -6.51 -22.45
CA LEU A 400 22.85 -7.37 -23.21
C LEU A 400 22.59 -6.80 -24.63
N THR A 401 23.58 -6.16 -25.26
CA THR A 401 23.46 -5.28 -26.44
C THR A 401 23.05 -5.98 -27.74
N ASN A 402 22.82 -7.30 -27.73
CA ASN A 402 22.14 -8.02 -28.82
C ASN A 402 20.69 -8.41 -28.47
N ILE A 403 20.10 -7.78 -27.45
CA ILE A 403 18.66 -7.79 -27.18
C ILE A 403 18.02 -6.61 -27.94
N THR A 404 18.03 -6.68 -29.27
CA THR A 404 16.99 -5.98 -30.03
C THR A 404 15.64 -6.59 -29.63
N GLN A 405 14.56 -5.82 -29.72
CA GLN A 405 13.19 -6.09 -29.21
C GLN A 405 12.55 -7.47 -29.50
N SER A 406 13.26 -8.37 -30.17
CA SER A 406 12.86 -9.72 -30.59
C SER A 406 13.73 -10.87 -30.03
N THR A 407 14.84 -10.61 -29.32
CA THR A 407 15.68 -11.67 -28.75
C THR A 407 15.39 -11.89 -27.26
N PRO A 408 14.94 -13.09 -26.82
CA PRO A 408 14.68 -13.35 -25.41
C PRO A 408 15.97 -13.20 -24.58
N LEU A 409 15.83 -12.74 -23.32
CA LEU A 409 16.88 -12.73 -22.28
C LEU A 409 17.69 -14.05 -22.22
N PHE A 410 17.13 -15.16 -22.69
CA PHE A 410 17.73 -16.50 -22.72
C PHE A 410 18.89 -16.69 -23.69
N ASN A 411 19.00 -15.86 -24.73
CA ASN A 411 20.15 -15.91 -25.66
C ASN A 411 21.39 -15.20 -25.09
N SER A 412 21.33 -14.70 -23.85
CA SER A 412 22.44 -14.04 -23.17
C SER A 412 23.39 -14.99 -22.43
N ILE A 413 22.98 -16.24 -22.19
CA ILE A 413 23.93 -17.33 -21.90
C ILE A 413 24.67 -17.58 -23.20
N LYS A 414 25.90 -17.08 -23.28
CA LYS A 414 26.75 -17.32 -24.44
C LYS A 414 27.42 -18.68 -24.28
N THR A 415 27.43 -19.47 -25.35
CA THR A 415 28.36 -20.60 -25.46
C THR A 415 29.76 -20.07 -25.22
N ASP A 416 30.54 -20.81 -24.44
CA ASP A 416 31.96 -20.55 -24.17
C ASP A 416 32.28 -19.27 -23.34
N SER A 417 31.31 -18.62 -22.68
CA SER A 417 31.57 -17.41 -21.86
C SER A 417 32.38 -17.66 -20.59
N MET A 418 32.49 -18.91 -20.15
CA MET A 418 33.40 -19.35 -19.07
C MET A 418 34.52 -20.24 -19.63
N ASN A 419 34.82 -20.17 -20.92
CA ASN A 419 35.81 -21.01 -21.59
C ASN A 419 37.22 -20.41 -21.51
N ASN A 420 37.65 -19.98 -20.32
CA ASN A 420 38.98 -19.38 -20.15
C ASN A 420 40.08 -20.45 -20.09
N GLU A 421 41.32 -20.04 -20.34
CA GLU A 421 42.50 -20.93 -20.30
C GLU A 421 42.65 -21.63 -18.94
N ASP A 422 42.22 -20.99 -17.84
CA ASP A 422 42.28 -21.57 -16.49
C ASP A 422 41.33 -22.78 -16.32
N ILE A 423 40.10 -22.74 -16.85
CA ILE A 423 39.17 -23.89 -16.80
C ILE A 423 39.72 -25.06 -17.61
N HIS A 424 40.27 -24.80 -18.80
CA HIS A 424 40.88 -25.83 -19.65
C HIS A 424 42.09 -26.50 -19.01
N GLN A 425 42.94 -25.71 -18.35
CA GLN A 425 44.11 -26.22 -17.63
C GLN A 425 43.71 -27.13 -16.46
N ILE A 426 42.60 -26.85 -15.79
CA ILE A 426 42.17 -27.62 -14.61
C ILE A 426 41.38 -28.88 -14.99
N THR A 427 40.61 -28.87 -16.09
CA THR A 427 39.56 -29.89 -16.31
C THR A 427 39.76 -30.80 -17.53
N LYS A 428 40.77 -30.56 -18.39
CA LYS A 428 40.97 -31.31 -19.65
C LYS A 428 39.68 -31.44 -20.49
N VAL A 429 38.88 -30.39 -20.52
CA VAL A 429 37.60 -30.35 -21.24
C VAL A 429 37.87 -30.31 -22.75
N ASP A 430 37.14 -31.12 -23.53
CA ASP A 430 37.18 -31.07 -24.99
C ASP A 430 36.69 -29.71 -25.49
N SER A 431 37.46 -29.08 -26.39
CA SER A 431 37.30 -27.70 -26.88
C SER A 431 36.07 -27.45 -27.79
N GLY A 432 34.99 -28.22 -27.62
CA GLY A 432 33.73 -28.03 -28.36
C GLY A 432 32.88 -26.90 -27.77
N SER A 433 32.10 -26.25 -28.63
CA SER A 433 31.15 -25.20 -28.21
C SER A 433 30.12 -25.76 -27.22
N ALA A 434 30.16 -25.25 -25.99
CA ALA A 434 29.27 -25.69 -24.92
C ALA A 434 28.89 -24.53 -23.99
N ILE A 435 27.86 -24.75 -23.18
CA ILE A 435 27.48 -23.85 -22.08
C ILE A 435 28.08 -24.41 -20.80
N TYR A 436 28.77 -23.56 -20.07
CA TYR A 436 29.42 -23.90 -18.80
C TYR A 436 28.70 -23.23 -17.65
N VAL A 437 28.47 -23.98 -16.56
CA VAL A 437 27.88 -23.47 -15.31
C VAL A 437 28.57 -24.10 -14.10
N LEU A 438 28.53 -23.42 -12.96
CA LEU A 438 29.08 -23.89 -11.70
C LEU A 438 27.98 -24.11 -10.67
N THR A 439 28.17 -25.07 -9.77
CA THR A 439 27.21 -25.31 -8.67
C THR A 439 27.30 -24.27 -7.56
N HIS A 440 28.39 -23.49 -7.48
CA HIS A 440 28.54 -22.39 -6.53
C HIS A 440 28.45 -21.04 -7.24
N CYS A 441 27.71 -20.12 -6.64
CA CYS A 441 27.64 -18.74 -7.11
C CYS A 441 28.82 -17.91 -6.59
N ASN A 442 29.06 -17.96 -5.27
CA ASN A 442 30.18 -17.28 -4.61
C ASN A 442 31.46 -18.09 -4.82
N ASP A 443 32.56 -17.38 -5.08
CA ASP A 443 33.87 -17.96 -5.37
C ASP A 443 33.81 -18.97 -6.53
N GLY A 444 32.80 -18.86 -7.39
CA GLY A 444 32.47 -19.84 -8.42
C GLY A 444 32.06 -19.12 -9.68
N ALA A 445 30.77 -19.12 -10.01
CA ALA A 445 30.27 -18.42 -11.18
C ALA A 445 30.56 -16.90 -11.18
N ASP A 446 30.65 -16.27 -10.01
CA ASP A 446 30.94 -14.84 -9.88
C ASP A 446 32.37 -14.44 -10.25
N ALA A 447 33.34 -15.36 -10.15
CA ALA A 447 34.72 -15.16 -10.60
C ALA A 447 34.81 -14.92 -12.12
N TYR A 448 33.79 -15.36 -12.87
CA TYR A 448 33.68 -15.21 -14.33
C TYR A 448 32.77 -14.04 -14.72
N THR A 449 32.52 -13.11 -13.80
CA THR A 449 31.72 -11.92 -14.05
C THR A 449 32.57 -10.66 -14.07
N THR A 450 32.24 -9.75 -14.98
CA THR A 450 32.85 -8.41 -15.01
C THR A 450 31.92 -7.44 -14.28
N PRO A 451 32.38 -6.73 -13.22
CA PRO A 451 31.57 -5.71 -12.57
C PRO A 451 31.22 -4.56 -13.52
N PHE A 452 30.05 -3.95 -13.32
CA PHE A 452 29.65 -2.75 -14.04
C PHE A 452 29.19 -1.66 -13.08
N THR A 453 29.38 -0.41 -13.49
CA THR A 453 29.04 0.76 -12.68
C THR A 453 27.84 1.48 -13.28
N ILE A 454 26.86 1.78 -12.43
CA ILE A 454 25.72 2.63 -12.77
C ILE A 454 25.82 3.97 -12.07
N LEU A 455 25.33 5.01 -12.74
CA LEU A 455 25.15 6.33 -12.17
C LEU A 455 23.79 6.38 -11.47
N ASN A 456 23.79 6.64 -10.16
CA ASN A 456 22.58 6.79 -9.37
C ASN A 456 22.59 8.18 -8.69
N GLY A 457 22.13 9.19 -9.44
CA GLY A 457 22.29 10.59 -9.06
C GLY A 457 23.77 10.99 -9.08
N ASP A 458 24.29 11.51 -7.96
CA ASP A 458 25.69 11.92 -7.80
C ASP A 458 26.61 10.77 -7.36
N ASN A 459 26.08 9.56 -7.13
CA ASN A 459 26.85 8.42 -6.63
C ASN A 459 27.06 7.35 -7.72
N ASN A 460 28.27 6.81 -7.77
CA ASN A 460 28.61 5.65 -8.60
C ASN A 460 28.45 4.38 -7.78
N GLU A 461 27.64 3.44 -8.26
CA GLU A 461 27.44 2.15 -7.62
C GLU A 461 27.88 1.03 -8.57
N THR A 462 28.72 0.11 -8.07
CA THR A 462 29.28 -1.00 -8.86
C THR A 462 28.57 -2.30 -8.49
N PHE A 463 28.25 -3.11 -9.49
CA PHE A 463 27.49 -4.35 -9.35
C PHE A 463 28.14 -5.50 -10.13
N LYS A 464 27.95 -6.72 -9.64
CA LYS A 464 28.15 -7.96 -10.39
C LYS A 464 26.81 -8.60 -10.74
N LEU A 465 26.79 -9.38 -11.81
CA LEU A 465 25.61 -10.09 -12.32
C LEU A 465 25.94 -11.55 -12.60
N VAL A 466 25.13 -12.47 -12.06
CA VAL A 466 25.18 -13.92 -12.33
C VAL A 466 23.80 -14.40 -12.73
N PHE A 467 23.70 -15.29 -13.72
CA PHE A 467 22.44 -15.97 -14.01
C PHE A 467 22.25 -17.18 -13.11
N GLN A 468 21.05 -17.28 -12.53
CA GLN A 468 20.60 -18.49 -11.84
C GLN A 468 19.79 -19.34 -12.81
N CYS A 469 20.23 -20.59 -13.00
CA CYS A 469 19.74 -21.47 -14.04
C CYS A 469 19.18 -22.77 -13.46
N ARG A 470 18.22 -23.36 -14.18
CA ARG A 470 17.79 -24.75 -14.02
C ARG A 470 18.39 -25.57 -15.15
N VAL A 471 18.93 -26.75 -14.86
CA VAL A 471 19.55 -27.64 -15.86
C VAL A 471 18.82 -28.96 -15.88
N ARG A 472 18.49 -29.48 -17.07
CA ARG A 472 17.78 -30.75 -17.21
C ARG A 472 18.65 -31.87 -16.61
N PRO A 473 18.09 -32.77 -15.77
CA PRO A 473 18.84 -33.91 -15.27
C PRO A 473 19.40 -34.76 -16.43
N ASN A 474 20.61 -35.32 -16.25
CA ASN A 474 21.29 -36.19 -17.21
C ASN A 474 21.65 -35.56 -18.58
N SER A 475 21.58 -34.24 -18.72
CA SER A 475 21.92 -33.53 -19.96
C SER A 475 23.24 -32.77 -19.89
N PHE A 476 24.12 -33.11 -18.95
CA PHE A 476 25.35 -32.38 -18.69
C PHE A 476 26.46 -33.33 -18.22
N THR A 477 27.70 -32.98 -18.55
CA THR A 477 28.91 -33.68 -18.09
C THR A 477 29.46 -32.97 -16.86
N ILE A 478 29.75 -33.73 -15.80
CA ILE A 478 30.29 -33.20 -14.54
C ILE A 478 31.80 -33.34 -14.53
N TYR A 479 32.50 -32.22 -14.34
CA TYR A 479 33.94 -32.20 -14.09
C TYR A 479 34.20 -31.90 -12.61
N ASN A 480 34.85 -32.85 -11.94
CA ASN A 480 35.27 -32.73 -10.54
C ASN A 480 36.74 -32.27 -10.51
N GLY A 481 37.11 -31.37 -9.59
CA GLY A 481 38.49 -30.87 -9.46
C GLY A 481 38.63 -29.43 -8.99
N LEU A 482 37.53 -28.67 -8.94
CA LEU A 482 37.48 -27.28 -8.48
C LEU A 482 36.90 -27.21 -7.06
N ASN A 483 37.58 -27.82 -6.08
CA ASN A 483 37.01 -28.08 -4.75
C ASN A 483 36.44 -26.84 -4.05
N ASP A 484 36.99 -25.65 -4.33
CA ASP A 484 36.53 -24.39 -3.75
C ASP A 484 35.51 -23.62 -4.64
N LEU A 485 35.44 -23.92 -5.94
CA LEU A 485 34.56 -23.22 -6.91
C LEU A 485 33.26 -24.00 -7.24
N GLY A 486 33.11 -25.21 -6.70
CA GLY A 486 32.01 -26.12 -7.01
C GLY A 486 32.26 -27.04 -8.21
N GLN A 487 31.24 -27.80 -8.59
CA GLN A 487 31.32 -28.68 -9.77
C GLN A 487 31.06 -27.88 -11.04
N LEU A 488 31.89 -28.09 -12.07
CA LEU A 488 31.68 -27.56 -13.40
C LEU A 488 30.79 -28.49 -14.20
N TRP A 489 29.68 -27.97 -14.73
CA TRP A 489 28.80 -28.69 -15.63
C TRP A 489 28.94 -28.14 -17.04
N GLN A 490 29.20 -29.04 -17.99
CA GLN A 490 29.23 -28.75 -19.42
C GLN A 490 27.93 -29.22 -20.05
N ILE A 491 27.23 -28.30 -20.72
CA ILE A 491 25.95 -28.54 -21.39
C ILE A 491 26.11 -28.30 -22.89
N THR A 492 25.88 -29.33 -23.69
CA THR A 492 25.97 -29.26 -25.17
C THR A 492 24.62 -28.99 -25.84
N ASP A 493 23.51 -29.38 -25.20
CA ASP A 493 22.15 -29.04 -25.64
C ASP A 493 21.69 -27.71 -25.01
N PRO A 494 21.57 -26.61 -25.78
CA PRO A 494 21.13 -25.32 -25.24
C PRO A 494 19.68 -25.34 -24.72
N GLN A 495 18.84 -26.30 -25.12
CA GLN A 495 17.48 -26.46 -24.58
C GLN A 495 17.44 -27.12 -23.20
N ALA A 496 18.59 -27.64 -22.75
CA ALA A 496 18.72 -28.33 -21.48
C ALA A 496 19.09 -27.40 -20.32
N ILE A 497 19.16 -26.08 -20.55
CA ILE A 497 19.41 -25.07 -19.53
C ILE A 497 18.41 -23.92 -19.64
N ARG A 498 17.96 -23.41 -18.49
CA ARG A 498 16.92 -22.37 -18.39
C ARG A 498 17.27 -21.32 -17.33
N PRO A 499 17.67 -20.10 -17.72
CA PRO A 499 17.74 -18.98 -16.78
C PRO A 499 16.37 -18.70 -16.17
N TYR A 500 16.30 -18.54 -14.85
CA TYR A 500 15.06 -18.17 -14.17
C TYR A 500 15.25 -17.06 -13.13
N GLY A 501 16.49 -16.73 -12.79
CA GLY A 501 16.83 -15.62 -11.92
C GLY A 501 18.04 -14.86 -12.42
N LEU A 502 18.05 -13.56 -12.17
CA LEU A 502 19.19 -12.69 -12.33
C LEU A 502 19.66 -12.29 -10.93
N LEU A 503 20.86 -12.72 -10.56
CA LEU A 503 21.48 -12.42 -9.28
C LEU A 503 22.30 -11.15 -9.41
N LEU A 504 22.00 -10.16 -8.58
CA LEU A 504 22.77 -8.93 -8.45
C LEU A 504 23.42 -8.86 -7.08
N LYS A 505 24.68 -8.41 -7.07
CA LYS A 505 25.42 -8.11 -5.86
C LYS A 505 26.07 -6.76 -6.02
N ARG A 506 25.81 -5.86 -5.07
CA ARG A 506 26.49 -4.57 -4.97
C ARG A 506 27.89 -4.82 -4.44
N GLU A 507 28.89 -4.33 -5.16
CA GLU A 507 30.27 -4.31 -4.69
C GLU A 507 30.42 -3.19 -3.66
N THR A 508 30.94 -3.52 -2.49
CA THR A 508 31.29 -2.52 -1.50
C THR A 508 32.70 -2.05 -1.84
N ILE A 509 32.86 -0.80 -2.25
CA ILE A 509 34.20 -0.22 -2.42
C ILE A 509 34.80 -0.16 -1.01
N LEU A 510 35.69 -1.10 -0.70
CA LEU A 510 36.57 -0.99 0.45
C LEU A 510 37.56 0.13 0.12
N PHE A 511 37.35 1.30 0.75
CA PHE A 511 38.33 2.38 0.77
C PHE A 511 39.41 2.09 1.80
#